data_AF-A0A7S2PID5-F1
#
_entry.id   AF-A0A7S2PID5-F1
#
_cell.length_a   1.000
_cell.length_b   1.000
_cell.length_c   1.000
_cell.angle_alpha   90.00
_cell.angle_beta   90.00
_cell.angle_gamma   90.00
#
_symmetry.space_group_name_H-M   'P 1'
#
loop_
_entity.id
_entity.type
_entity.pdbx_description
1 polymer ?
#
loop_
_entity_poly.entity_id
_entity_poly.type
_entity_poly.pdbx_seq_one_letter_code
_entity_poly.pdbx_strand_id
1 'polypeptide(L)'
;SVLTGLKNRTALLYFAATWAEPCREFTCILRQFHEAVREDDDSIAVIFVSNDKTKEEQARFFAGEGVHPEWLMVEWSHDLEEIMDKFDVKKIPSLAVVDRDGKSVVEGARDAVWDLVKDK
;
A
#
# COMPACT_ATOMS: atom_id res chain seq x y z
N SER A 1 12.60 -16.44 1.22
CA SER A 1 11.58 -16.07 0.22
C SER A 1 10.88 -14.79 0.69
N VAL A 2 10.09 -14.12 -0.15
CA VAL A 2 9.29 -12.92 0.25
C VAL A 2 8.49 -13.19 1.53
N LEU A 3 7.90 -14.39 1.65
CA LEU A 3 7.16 -14.86 2.83
C LEU A 3 8.00 -14.93 4.12
N THR A 4 9.31 -15.16 4.01
CA THR A 4 10.22 -15.14 5.17
C THR A 4 10.49 -13.72 5.64
N GLY A 5 10.56 -12.74 4.73
CA GLY A 5 10.78 -11.32 5.07
C GLY A 5 9.56 -10.66 5.72
N LEU A 6 8.36 -11.13 5.40
CA LEU A 6 7.11 -10.71 6.05
C LEU A 6 6.84 -11.42 7.38
N LYS A 7 7.66 -12.42 7.74
CA LYS A 7 7.44 -13.21 8.95
C LYS A 7 7.65 -12.31 10.17
N ASN A 8 6.54 -12.04 10.86
CA ASN A 8 6.39 -11.12 11.99
C ASN A 8 6.12 -9.64 11.67
N ARG A 9 5.88 -9.29 10.41
CA ARG A 9 5.48 -7.93 10.03
C ARG A 9 3.96 -7.81 9.88
N THR A 10 3.43 -6.63 10.18
CA THR A 10 2.09 -6.19 9.77
C THR A 10 2.17 -5.67 8.34
N ALA A 11 1.30 -6.17 7.46
CA ALA A 11 1.29 -5.75 6.06
C ALA A 11 0.32 -4.58 5.86
N LEU A 12 0.76 -3.54 5.17
CA LEU A 12 -0.08 -2.47 4.67
C LEU A 12 -0.34 -2.72 3.19
N LEU A 13 -1.54 -3.20 2.86
CA LEU A 13 -1.95 -3.33 1.46
C LEU A 13 -2.38 -1.97 0.96
N TYR A 14 -1.59 -1.41 0.05
CA TYR A 14 -1.82 -0.11 -0.54
C TYR A 14 -2.43 -0.25 -1.93
N PHE A 15 -3.70 0.13 -2.07
CA PHE A 15 -4.45 0.07 -3.32
C PHE A 15 -4.42 1.43 -4.03
N ALA A 16 -3.83 1.47 -5.22
CA ALA A 16 -3.69 2.70 -6.01
C ALA A 16 -3.55 2.42 -7.50
N ALA A 17 -3.59 3.49 -8.31
CA ALA A 17 -3.36 3.41 -9.75
C ALA A 17 -2.71 4.70 -10.29
N THR A 18 -2.05 4.58 -11.44
CA THR A 18 -1.34 5.66 -12.12
C THR A 18 -2.24 6.77 -12.63
N TRP A 19 -3.43 6.40 -13.09
CA TRP A 19 -4.41 7.31 -13.65
C TRP A 19 -5.15 8.15 -12.58
N ALA A 20 -5.03 7.77 -11.31
CA ALA A 20 -5.72 8.43 -10.21
C ALA A 20 -4.82 9.49 -9.56
N GLU A 21 -5.10 10.77 -9.82
CA GLU A 21 -4.38 11.90 -9.24
C GLU A 21 -4.28 11.86 -7.70
N PRO A 22 -5.38 11.59 -6.94
CA PRO A 22 -5.30 11.48 -5.48
C PRO A 22 -4.32 10.41 -4.97
N CYS A 23 -4.03 9.38 -5.77
CA CYS A 23 -3.04 8.36 -5.38
C CYS A 23 -1.63 8.93 -5.33
N ARG A 24 -1.28 9.91 -6.18
CA ARG A 24 0.07 10.50 -6.17
C ARG A 24 0.34 11.22 -4.86
N GLU A 25 -0.62 12.02 -4.40
CA GLU A 25 -0.50 12.74 -3.13
C GLU A 25 -0.42 11.76 -1.96
N PHE A 26 -1.33 10.78 -1.91
CA PHE A 26 -1.29 9.80 -0.82
C PHE A 26 -0.04 8.92 -0.81
N THR A 27 0.53 8.62 -1.98
CA THR A 27 1.80 7.87 -2.06
C THR A 27 2.91 8.61 -1.30
N CYS A 28 3.02 9.93 -1.47
CA CYS A 28 4.00 10.74 -0.74
C CYS A 28 3.73 10.77 0.77
N ILE A 29 2.46 10.79 1.18
CA ILE A 29 2.06 10.75 2.59
C ILE A 29 2.39 9.39 3.21
N LEU A 30 2.04 8.30 2.54
CA LEU A 30 2.33 6.94 2.99
C LEU A 30 3.83 6.68 3.05
N ARG A 31 4.63 7.23 2.12
CA ARG A 31 6.09 7.16 2.17
C ARG A 31 6.63 7.80 3.45
N GLN A 32 6.21 9.03 3.75
CA GLN A 32 6.64 9.75 4.96
C GLN A 32 6.25 8.99 6.24
N PHE A 33 5.02 8.47 6.30
CA PHE A 33 4.59 7.63 7.40
C PHE A 33 5.48 6.39 7.55
N HIS A 34 5.73 5.68 6.44
CA HIS A 34 6.54 4.47 6.44
C HIS A 34 7.98 4.75 6.89
N GLU A 35 8.60 5.84 6.41
CA GLU A 35 9.94 6.27 6.82
C GLU A 35 9.99 6.59 8.32
N ALA A 36 9.01 7.34 8.83
CA ALA A 36 8.95 7.73 10.24
C ALA A 36 8.73 6.54 11.19
N VAL A 37 7.97 5.51 10.78
CA VAL A 37 7.78 4.32 11.62
C VAL A 37 8.98 3.38 11.55
N ARG A 38 9.60 3.24 10.37
CA ARG A 38 10.74 2.35 10.17
C ARG A 38 12.02 2.79 10.87
N GLU A 39 12.17 4.07 11.21
CA GLU A 39 13.34 4.55 11.94
C GLU A 39 13.52 3.80 13.27
N ASP A 40 12.41 3.45 13.93
CA ASP A 40 12.39 2.75 15.21
C ASP A 40 11.90 1.29 15.13
N ASP A 41 11.13 0.92 14.09
CA ASP A 41 10.49 -0.40 13.99
C ASP A 41 10.30 -0.91 12.54
N ASP A 42 10.97 -2.02 12.20
CA ASP A 42 10.85 -2.69 10.90
C ASP A 42 9.69 -3.72 10.85
N SER A 43 8.74 -3.63 11.79
CA SER A 43 7.56 -4.50 11.88
C SER A 43 6.49 -4.21 10.82
N ILE A 44 6.64 -3.16 10.00
CA ILE A 44 5.68 -2.84 8.95
C ILE A 44 6.27 -3.15 7.58
N ALA A 45 5.45 -3.70 6.68
CA ALA A 45 5.76 -3.84 5.27
C ALA A 45 4.64 -3.26 4.43
N VAL A 46 4.95 -2.39 3.47
CA VAL A 46 3.97 -1.88 2.50
C VAL A 46 4.01 -2.76 1.25
N ILE A 47 2.83 -3.19 0.81
CA ILE A 47 2.66 -3.99 -0.41
C ILE A 47 1.67 -3.25 -1.32
N PHE A 48 2.16 -2.80 -2.46
CA PHE A 48 1.36 -2.16 -3.49
C PHE A 48 0.51 -3.17 -4.25
N VAL A 49 -0.78 -2.89 -4.32
CA VAL A 49 -1.79 -3.60 -5.10
C VAL A 49 -2.33 -2.63 -6.14
N SER A 50 -2.06 -2.92 -7.41
CA SER A 50 -2.41 -2.01 -8.51
C SER A 50 -3.87 -2.17 -8.94
N ASN A 51 -4.51 -1.04 -9.20
CA ASN A 51 -5.78 -0.93 -9.92
C ASN A 51 -5.57 -0.35 -11.34
N ASP A 52 -4.36 -0.48 -11.87
CA ASP A 52 -4.03 -0.13 -13.26
C ASP A 52 -4.53 -1.22 -14.21
N LYS A 53 -4.83 -0.85 -15.45
CA LYS A 53 -5.39 -1.77 -16.45
C LYS A 53 -4.32 -2.54 -17.20
N THR A 54 -3.05 -2.14 -17.09
CA THR A 54 -1.93 -2.86 -17.69
C THR A 54 -0.74 -3.01 -16.75
N LYS A 55 0.10 -4.00 -17.05
CA LYS A 55 1.36 -4.23 -16.35
C LYS A 55 2.32 -3.05 -16.50
N GLU A 56 2.33 -2.40 -17.66
CA GLU A 56 3.17 -1.24 -17.95
C GLU A 56 2.78 -0.03 -17.09
N GLU A 57 1.47 0.18 -16.89
CA GLU A 57 0.95 1.21 -16.00
C GLU A 57 1.34 0.93 -14.55
N GLN A 58 1.11 -0.31 -14.06
CA GLN A 58 1.56 -0.73 -12.73
C GLN A 58 3.06 -0.46 -12.53
N ALA A 59 3.90 -0.90 -13.48
CA ALA A 59 5.34 -0.73 -13.40
C ALA A 59 5.74 0.74 -13.39
N ARG A 60 5.06 1.59 -14.18
CA ARG A 60 5.29 3.03 -14.20
C ARG A 60 4.92 3.70 -12.87
N PHE A 61 3.82 3.28 -12.24
CA PHE A 61 3.47 3.76 -10.90
C PHE A 61 4.56 3.42 -9.89
N PHE A 62 4.94 2.14 -9.87
CA PHE A 62 5.87 1.61 -8.88
C PHE A 62 7.30 2.16 -9.04
N ALA A 63 7.70 2.52 -10.26
CA ALA A 63 8.97 3.19 -10.54
C ALA A 63 8.94 4.72 -10.29
N GLY A 64 7.80 5.28 -9.87
CA GLY A 64 7.65 6.71 -9.62
C GLY A 64 8.36 7.18 -8.35
N GLU A 65 8.77 8.45 -8.31
CA GLU A 65 9.57 9.03 -7.21
C GLU A 65 8.89 8.99 -5.84
N GLY A 66 7.57 8.83 -5.78
CA GLY A 66 6.81 8.75 -4.53
C GLY A 66 6.93 7.39 -3.83
N VAL A 67 7.31 6.33 -4.54
CA VAL A 67 7.34 4.96 -4.00
C VAL A 67 8.64 4.71 -3.26
N HIS A 68 8.55 4.20 -2.04
CA HIS A 68 9.72 3.85 -1.25
C HIS A 68 10.40 2.58 -1.81
N PRO A 69 11.74 2.51 -1.88
CA PRO A 69 12.47 1.40 -2.51
C PRO A 69 12.25 0.04 -1.86
N GLU A 70 11.85 0.01 -0.59
CA GLU A 70 11.57 -1.23 0.15
C GLU A 70 10.12 -1.70 0.08
N TRP A 71 9.24 -0.94 -0.57
CA TRP A 71 7.89 -1.42 -0.78
C TRP A 71 7.94 -2.65 -1.70
N LEU A 72 6.96 -3.52 -1.51
CA LEU A 72 6.74 -4.66 -2.39
C LEU A 72 5.59 -4.34 -3.33
N MET A 73 5.50 -5.10 -4.42
CA MET A 73 4.40 -4.99 -5.37
C MET A 73 3.88 -6.39 -5.68
N VAL A 74 2.56 -6.55 -5.68
CA VAL A 74 1.94 -7.77 -6.18
C VAL A 74 2.12 -7.82 -7.69
N GLU A 75 2.55 -8.96 -8.22
CA GLU A 75 2.68 -9.15 -9.66
C GLU A 75 1.37 -8.82 -10.38
N TRP A 76 1.46 -8.07 -11.48
CA TRP A 76 0.28 -7.73 -12.27
C TRP A 76 -0.43 -9.01 -12.74
N SER A 77 -1.72 -9.08 -12.46
CA SER A 77 -2.61 -10.14 -12.90
C SER A 77 -4.05 -9.64 -12.95
N HIS A 78 -4.92 -10.37 -13.64
CA HIS A 78 -6.35 -10.06 -13.64
C HIS A 78 -7.01 -10.28 -12.27
N ASP A 79 -6.40 -11.10 -11.42
CA ASP A 79 -6.92 -11.45 -10.09
C ASP A 79 -6.76 -10.30 -9.07
N LEU A 80 -6.06 -9.22 -9.43
CA LEU A 80 -5.92 -8.05 -8.55
C LEU A 80 -7.27 -7.38 -8.24
N GLU A 81 -8.23 -7.45 -9.16
CA GLU A 81 -9.61 -6.98 -8.91
C GLU A 81 -10.29 -7.83 -7.82
N GLU A 82 -10.08 -9.14 -7.80
CA GLU A 82 -10.61 -10.03 -6.75
C GLU A 82 -10.00 -9.73 -5.37
N ILE A 83 -8.71 -9.36 -5.33
CA ILE A 83 -8.07 -8.93 -4.08
C ILE A 83 -8.74 -7.64 -3.58
N MET A 84 -8.98 -6.66 -4.44
CA MET A 84 -9.67 -5.43 -4.06
C MET A 84 -11.07 -5.69 -3.51
N ASP A 85 -11.84 -6.57 -4.17
CA ASP A 85 -13.18 -6.96 -3.72
C ASP A 85 -13.15 -7.64 -2.35
N LYS A 86 -12.18 -8.53 -2.12
CA LYS A 86 -11.99 -9.20 -0.83
C LYS A 86 -11.74 -8.23 0.32
N PHE A 87 -11.11 -7.08 0.05
CA PHE A 87 -10.85 -6.02 1.02
C PHE A 87 -11.91 -4.90 0.99
N ASP A 88 -13.03 -5.08 0.27
CA ASP A 88 -14.12 -4.10 0.09
C ASP A 88 -13.62 -2.73 -0.40
N VAL A 89 -12.62 -2.73 -1.28
CA VAL A 89 -12.00 -1.51 -1.80
C VAL A 89 -12.89 -0.88 -2.88
N LYS A 90 -13.74 0.06 -2.46
CA LYS A 90 -14.66 0.78 -3.37
C LYS A 90 -14.05 1.99 -4.06
N LYS A 91 -12.96 2.55 -3.51
CA LYS A 91 -12.32 3.78 -3.98
C LYS A 91 -10.82 3.70 -3.76
N ILE A 92 -10.05 4.41 -4.59
CA ILE A 92 -8.60 4.58 -4.44
C ILE A 92 -8.24 6.06 -4.26
N PRO A 93 -7.14 6.39 -3.54
CA PRO A 93 -6.27 5.45 -2.82
C PRO A 93 -6.98 4.83 -1.61
N SER A 94 -6.67 3.56 -1.32
CA SER A 94 -7.13 2.87 -0.11
C SER A 94 -5.95 2.14 0.55
N LEU A 95 -6.05 1.93 1.85
CA LEU A 95 -5.04 1.26 2.66
C LEU A 95 -5.73 0.28 3.60
N ALA A 96 -5.30 -0.98 3.58
CA ALA A 96 -5.73 -1.98 4.54
C ALA A 96 -4.56 -2.40 5.44
N VAL A 97 -4.76 -2.39 6.75
CA VAL A 97 -3.81 -2.94 7.71
C VAL A 97 -4.14 -4.41 7.91
N VAL A 98 -3.24 -5.28 7.48
CA VAL A 98 -3.48 -6.72 7.41
C VAL A 98 -2.61 -7.44 8.44
N ASP A 99 -3.28 -8.19 9.32
CA ASP A 99 -2.61 -9.04 10.31
C ASP A 99 -2.06 -10.33 9.70
N ARG A 100 -1.49 -11.19 10.55
CA ARG A 100 -0.88 -12.46 10.12
C ARG A 100 -1.89 -13.49 9.60
N ASP A 101 -3.17 -13.33 9.93
CA ASP A 101 -4.26 -14.18 9.47
C ASP A 101 -4.88 -13.66 8.15
N GLY A 102 -4.34 -12.57 7.61
CA GLY A 102 -4.83 -11.97 6.37
C GLY A 102 -6.10 -11.15 6.55
N LYS A 103 -6.43 -10.75 7.78
CA LYS A 103 -7.62 -9.94 8.07
C LYS A 103 -7.26 -8.46 8.15
N SER A 104 -8.14 -7.63 7.60
CA SER A 104 -8.07 -6.19 7.84
C SER A 104 -8.44 -5.92 9.29
N VAL A 105 -7.56 -5.23 10.02
CA VAL A 105 -7.71 -4.97 11.46
C VAL A 105 -7.95 -3.50 11.81
N VAL A 106 -7.84 -2.59 10.83
CA VAL A 106 -8.04 -1.14 11.04
C VAL A 106 -8.97 -0.59 9.98
N GLU A 107 -10.12 -0.08 10.41
CA GLU A 107 -11.03 0.70 9.56
C GLU A 107 -10.48 2.12 9.38
N GLY A 108 -10.64 2.71 8.18
CA GLY A 108 -10.20 4.08 7.91
C GLY A 108 -8.68 4.29 7.94
N ALA A 109 -7.88 3.24 7.77
CA ALA A 109 -6.42 3.31 7.89
C ALA A 109 -5.77 4.37 6.97
N ARG A 110 -6.31 4.57 5.76
CA ARG A 110 -5.85 5.62 4.83
C ARG A 110 -5.95 7.01 5.46
N ASP A 111 -7.09 7.32 6.07
CA ASP A 111 -7.36 8.64 6.64
C ASP A 111 -6.56 8.83 7.94
N ALA A 112 -6.47 7.79 8.77
CA ALA A 112 -5.63 7.82 9.96
C ALA A 112 -4.15 8.11 9.64
N VAL A 113 -3.59 7.48 8.59
CA VAL A 113 -2.22 7.77 8.12
C VAL A 113 -2.12 9.20 7.59
N TRP A 114 -3.13 9.69 6.89
CA TRP A 114 -3.17 11.05 6.38
C TRP A 114 -3.08 12.09 7.49
N ASP A 115 -3.95 11.98 8.48
CA ASP A 115 -4.05 12.92 9.59
C ASP A 115 -2.77 12.92 10.42
N LEU A 116 -2.21 11.73 10.72
CA LEU A 116 -0.96 11.61 11.48
C LEU A 116 0.25 12.30 10.84
N VAL A 117 0.30 12.39 9.50
CA VAL A 117 1.40 13.02 8.78
C VAL A 117 1.15 14.52 8.58
N LYS A 118 -0.10 14.94 8.35
CA LYS A 118 -0.45 16.36 8.14
C LYS A 118 -0.54 17.16 9.44
N ASP A 119 -0.83 16.51 10.56
CA ASP A 119 -0.87 17.14 11.89
C ASP A 119 0.51 17.33 12.53
N LYS A 120 1.57 16.83 11.88
CA LYS A 120 2.98 17.05 12.25
C LYS A 120 3.61 18.17 11.42
#